data_AF-A0A928PIH1-F1
#
_entry.id   AF-A0A928PIH1-F1
#
_cell.length_a   1.000
_cell.length_b   1.000
_cell.length_c   1.000
_cell.angle_alpha   90.00
_cell.angle_beta   90.00
_cell.angle_gamma   90.00
#
_symmetry.space_group_name_H-M   'P 1'
#
loop_
_entity.id
_entity.type
_entity.pdbx_description
1 polymer ?
#
loop_
_entity_poly.entity_id
_entity_poly.type
_entity_poly.pdbx_seq_one_letter_code
_entity_poly.pdbx_strand_id
1 'polypeptide(L)'
;MYNHCYYISERKAEDAHLKNATNKARADVEFTLSELGMEEIKIALEFQGDNASIAASLKEHWNTYGVWKKTLAHLGKGDLLVVQFPSISHCIFLGKLFKELRGRGVTVVLLIHDLEKLRFIEADVPFKTRVRQSLDESSVLKAADLVIAHNPIMIDYLVEEGVDREKLVSLDIFDYRMPADFEPHRPYEEVDDTNLDAPGADLIIAGNLDSDKVGYLKDIGRVPGVRFQLYGVGYKDENANAVYNGSFLPDELPAYLHGNFGLVWDGTSVDTCAGNYGTYLKYNDPHKTSLYLMCGFPVVVWDKSAISKFVLERGAGIAVSSLLEVGDAICSLDANEYEAMCKNAAAVSADLRSGHYLKTAVAECMKRLGR
;
A
#
# COMPACT_ATOMS: atom_id res chain seq x y z
N MET A 1 -6.81 -1.60 -34.47
CA MET A 1 -6.43 -0.19 -34.25
C MET A 1 -7.04 0.20 -32.91
N TYR A 2 -6.28 0.01 -31.84
CA TYR A 2 -6.64 0.42 -30.48
C TYR A 2 -5.84 1.68 -30.21
N ASN A 3 -6.49 2.81 -29.94
CA ASN A 3 -5.77 4.08 -30.13
C ASN A 3 -5.48 4.84 -28.83
N HIS A 4 -6.18 4.62 -27.71
CA HIS A 4 -5.90 5.40 -26.49
C HIS A 4 -6.06 4.59 -25.19
N CYS A 5 -5.10 4.78 -24.28
CA CYS A 5 -5.11 4.25 -22.92
C CYS A 5 -5.11 5.42 -21.95
N TYR A 6 -5.97 5.35 -20.94
CA TYR A 6 -6.20 6.42 -19.99
C TYR A 6 -6.05 5.92 -18.57
N TYR A 7 -5.73 6.82 -17.64
CA TYR A 7 -5.83 6.55 -16.21
C TYR A 7 -6.55 7.69 -15.48
N ILE A 8 -7.22 7.33 -14.39
CA ILE A 8 -7.87 8.32 -13.51
C ILE A 8 -6.88 8.87 -12.49
N SER A 9 -6.80 10.20 -12.40
CA SER A 9 -6.24 10.91 -11.25
C SER A 9 -7.37 11.61 -10.49
N GLU A 10 -7.49 11.29 -9.21
CA GLU A 10 -8.37 11.98 -8.26
C GLU A 10 -7.49 12.80 -7.31
N ARG A 11 -7.80 14.09 -7.15
CA ARG A 11 -7.11 14.96 -6.18
C ARG A 11 -8.14 15.71 -5.36
N LYS A 12 -8.00 15.76 -4.03
CA LYS A 12 -8.73 16.75 -3.24
C LYS A 12 -8.00 18.09 -3.38
N ALA A 13 -8.75 19.18 -3.41
CA ALA A 13 -8.19 20.53 -3.49
C ALA A 13 -7.23 20.86 -2.32
N GLU A 14 -7.35 20.14 -1.20
CA GLU A 14 -6.61 20.37 0.05
C GLU A 14 -5.36 19.47 0.20
N ASP A 15 -5.16 18.47 -0.67
CA ASP A 15 -4.16 17.40 -0.46
C ASP A 15 -2.71 17.79 -0.77
N ALA A 16 -2.44 19.01 -1.25
CA ALA A 16 -1.09 19.46 -1.60
C ALA A 16 -0.11 19.56 -0.40
N HIS A 17 -0.60 19.43 0.84
CA HIS A 17 0.18 19.63 2.06
C HIS A 17 0.10 18.50 3.10
N LEU A 18 -0.54 17.36 2.79
CA LEU A 18 -0.73 16.28 3.78
C LEU A 18 0.43 15.28 3.79
N LYS A 19 1.02 15.07 4.98
CA LYS A 19 2.07 14.07 5.26
C LYS A 19 1.51 12.63 5.35
N ASN A 20 0.80 12.16 4.32
CA ASN A 20 0.16 10.84 4.32
C ASN A 20 0.70 9.94 3.19
N ALA A 21 1.10 8.71 3.54
CA ALA A 21 1.64 7.72 2.59
C ALA A 21 0.63 7.27 1.50
N THR A 22 -0.67 7.34 1.79
CA THR A 22 -1.74 6.98 0.82
C THR A 22 -1.69 7.81 -0.46
N ASN A 23 -1.28 9.08 -0.36
CA ASN A 23 -1.14 9.94 -1.52
C ASN A 23 0.09 9.57 -2.37
N LYS A 24 1.16 9.07 -1.72
CA LYS A 24 2.39 8.64 -2.40
C LYS A 24 2.17 7.40 -3.26
N ALA A 25 1.54 6.36 -2.72
CA ALA A 25 1.25 5.13 -3.49
C ALA A 25 0.43 5.43 -4.77
N ARG A 26 -0.59 6.29 -4.66
CA ARG A 26 -1.40 6.73 -5.82
C ARG A 26 -0.60 7.57 -6.81
N ALA A 27 0.21 8.51 -6.33
CA ALA A 27 1.07 9.34 -7.18
C ALA A 27 2.11 8.50 -7.96
N ASP A 28 2.69 7.49 -7.30
CA ASP A 28 3.66 6.58 -7.90
C ASP A 28 3.04 5.71 -9.01
N VAL A 29 1.79 5.28 -8.82
CA VAL A 29 0.98 4.62 -9.86
C VAL A 29 0.75 5.57 -11.04
N GLU A 30 0.27 6.79 -10.78
CA GLU A 30 0.00 7.79 -11.83
C GLU A 30 1.25 8.11 -12.65
N PHE A 31 2.39 8.29 -11.98
CA PHE A 31 3.68 8.51 -12.64
C PHE A 31 4.06 7.34 -13.55
N THR A 32 3.90 6.11 -13.06
CA THR A 32 4.22 4.90 -13.81
C THR A 32 3.29 4.70 -15.01
N LEU A 33 2.00 4.97 -14.87
CA LEU A 33 1.03 4.89 -15.98
C LEU A 33 1.31 5.97 -17.04
N SER A 34 1.70 7.17 -16.60
CA SER A 34 2.15 8.24 -17.51
C SER A 34 3.41 7.85 -18.29
N GLU A 35 4.40 7.23 -17.65
CA GLU A 35 5.60 6.71 -18.32
C GLU A 35 5.28 5.61 -19.36
N LEU A 36 4.20 4.85 -19.15
CA LEU A 36 3.69 3.87 -20.12
C LEU A 36 2.93 4.52 -21.30
N GLY A 37 2.86 5.86 -21.35
CA GLY A 37 2.20 6.61 -22.42
C GLY A 37 0.67 6.70 -22.27
N MET A 38 0.12 6.42 -21.09
CA MET A 38 -1.30 6.58 -20.83
C MET A 38 -1.65 8.07 -20.58
N GLU A 39 -2.82 8.50 -21.06
CA GLU A 39 -3.31 9.85 -20.93
C GLU A 39 -4.06 10.04 -19.59
N GLU A 40 -3.75 11.12 -18.86
CA GLU A 40 -4.38 11.44 -17.58
C GLU A 40 -5.81 11.99 -17.79
N ILE A 41 -6.78 11.41 -17.07
CA ILE A 41 -8.11 11.98 -16.90
C ILE A 41 -8.30 12.44 -15.46
N LYS A 42 -8.36 13.76 -15.27
CA LYS A 42 -8.57 14.37 -13.95
C LYS A 42 -10.04 14.38 -13.57
N ILE A 43 -10.35 13.86 -12.39
CA ILE A 43 -11.67 13.99 -11.77
C ILE A 43 -11.57 15.05 -10.67
N ALA A 44 -12.00 16.27 -10.99
CA ALA A 44 -12.08 17.36 -10.03
C ALA A 44 -13.38 17.24 -9.22
N LEU A 45 -13.25 17.16 -7.90
CA LEU A 45 -14.39 17.04 -6.98
C LEU A 45 -14.41 18.27 -6.07
N GLU A 46 -15.54 18.94 -6.00
CA GLU A 46 -15.83 19.90 -4.94
C GLU A 46 -16.38 19.11 -3.76
N PHE A 47 -15.54 18.81 -2.77
CA PHE A 47 -16.01 18.19 -1.53
C PHE A 47 -16.69 19.26 -0.68
N GLN A 48 -17.98 19.10 -0.41
CA GLN A 48 -18.66 19.83 0.65
C GLN A 48 -18.67 18.92 1.88
N GLY A 49 -18.27 19.45 3.05
CA GLY A 49 -17.96 18.67 4.25
C GLY A 49 -19.08 17.75 4.77
N ASP A 50 -18.74 16.95 5.79
CA ASP A 50 -19.59 15.89 6.35
C ASP A 50 -21.05 16.30 6.55
N ASN A 51 -21.92 15.84 5.66
CA ASN A 51 -23.34 16.14 5.69
C ASN A 51 -24.08 15.11 6.57
N ALA A 52 -24.69 15.58 7.65
CA ALA A 52 -25.36 14.74 8.65
C ALA A 52 -26.65 14.01 8.18
N SER A 53 -27.09 14.18 6.91
CA SER A 53 -28.33 13.58 6.41
C SER A 53 -28.12 12.60 5.26
N ILE A 54 -28.84 11.46 5.30
CA ILE A 54 -28.79 10.40 4.28
C ILE A 54 -29.16 10.94 2.88
N ALA A 55 -30.12 11.86 2.79
CA ALA A 55 -30.55 12.45 1.52
C ALA A 55 -29.46 13.34 0.89
N ALA A 56 -28.73 14.10 1.71
CA ALA A 56 -27.60 14.90 1.25
C ALA A 56 -26.44 14.00 0.76
N SER A 57 -26.11 12.95 1.51
CA SER A 57 -25.11 11.95 1.10
C SER A 57 -25.47 11.27 -0.23
N LEU A 58 -26.73 10.88 -0.45
CA LEU A 58 -27.16 10.31 -1.74
C LEU A 58 -27.06 11.32 -2.90
N LYS A 59 -27.38 12.60 -2.63
CA LYS A 59 -27.24 13.68 -3.61
C LYS A 59 -25.77 13.88 -4.01
N GLU A 60 -24.85 13.80 -3.05
CA GLU A 60 -23.40 13.87 -3.31
C GLU A 60 -22.91 12.72 -4.17
N HIS A 61 -23.30 11.48 -3.86
CA HIS A 61 -22.96 10.35 -4.71
C HIS A 61 -23.50 10.52 -6.14
N TRP A 62 -24.70 11.09 -6.30
CA TRP A 62 -25.28 11.36 -7.62
C TRP A 62 -24.56 12.48 -8.38
N ASN A 63 -24.21 13.57 -7.68
CA ASN A 63 -23.40 14.66 -8.25
C ASN A 63 -22.04 14.13 -8.72
N THR A 64 -21.38 13.35 -7.87
CA THR A 64 -20.10 12.69 -8.17
C THR A 64 -20.22 11.77 -9.38
N TYR A 65 -21.25 10.91 -9.42
CA TYR A 65 -21.54 10.07 -10.59
C TYR A 65 -21.76 10.91 -11.86
N GLY A 66 -22.45 12.05 -11.76
CA GLY A 66 -22.65 12.99 -12.86
C GLY A 66 -21.34 13.61 -13.37
N VAL A 67 -20.44 14.01 -12.47
CA VAL A 67 -19.10 14.52 -12.81
C VAL A 67 -18.31 13.44 -13.54
N TRP A 68 -18.20 12.24 -12.96
CA TRP A 68 -17.53 11.10 -13.59
C TRP A 68 -18.10 10.79 -14.98
N LYS A 69 -19.43 10.71 -15.10
CA LYS A 69 -20.10 10.42 -16.36
C LYS A 69 -19.84 11.48 -17.43
N LYS A 70 -19.86 12.76 -17.04
CA LYS A 70 -19.55 13.88 -17.95
C LYS A 70 -18.09 13.84 -18.39
N THR A 71 -17.16 13.65 -17.46
CA THR A 71 -15.73 13.61 -17.76
C THR A 71 -15.39 12.44 -18.68
N LEU A 72 -15.97 11.25 -18.44
CA LEU A 72 -15.76 10.05 -19.25
C LEU A 72 -16.70 9.93 -20.46
N ALA A 73 -17.43 10.99 -20.80
CA ALA A 73 -18.35 10.99 -21.94
C ALA A 73 -17.65 10.88 -23.29
N HIS A 74 -16.36 11.18 -23.38
CA HIS A 74 -15.58 11.09 -24.63
C HIS A 74 -15.04 9.68 -24.92
N LEU A 75 -14.92 8.81 -23.91
CA LEU A 75 -14.37 7.46 -24.07
C LEU A 75 -15.30 6.53 -24.88
N GLY A 76 -14.76 5.69 -25.74
CA GLY A 76 -15.53 4.84 -26.63
C GLY A 76 -14.92 3.46 -26.88
N LYS A 77 -15.39 2.83 -27.95
CA LYS A 77 -15.00 1.47 -28.31
C LYS A 77 -13.49 1.39 -28.58
N GLY A 78 -12.81 0.52 -27.84
CA GLY A 78 -11.37 0.25 -27.99
C GLY A 78 -10.49 1.00 -26.99
N ASP A 79 -11.02 2.02 -26.32
CA ASP A 79 -10.28 2.73 -25.27
C ASP A 79 -10.09 1.83 -24.04
N LEU A 80 -9.01 2.05 -23.31
CA LEU A 80 -8.74 1.40 -22.02
C LEU A 80 -8.65 2.45 -20.93
N LEU A 81 -9.28 2.18 -19.79
CA LEU A 81 -9.26 3.04 -18.62
C LEU A 81 -8.75 2.26 -17.41
N VAL A 82 -7.63 2.72 -16.83
CA VAL A 82 -7.13 2.24 -15.54
C VAL A 82 -7.71 3.11 -14.42
N VAL A 83 -8.32 2.47 -13.42
CA VAL A 83 -8.92 3.16 -12.27
C VAL A 83 -8.31 2.64 -10.98
N GLN A 84 -7.83 3.56 -10.15
CA GLN A 84 -7.31 3.25 -8.81
C GLN A 84 -8.46 3.14 -7.80
N PHE A 85 -8.50 2.04 -7.04
CA PHE A 85 -9.61 1.68 -6.14
C PHE A 85 -9.14 1.48 -4.69
N PRO A 86 -9.90 1.90 -3.66
CA PRO A 86 -11.19 2.59 -3.71
C PRO A 86 -11.04 4.00 -4.26
N SER A 87 -12.06 4.53 -4.92
CA SER A 87 -12.01 5.92 -5.41
C SER A 87 -11.99 6.90 -4.24
N ILE A 88 -11.25 8.00 -4.37
CA ILE A 88 -11.20 9.05 -3.33
C ILE A 88 -12.57 9.71 -3.15
N SER A 89 -13.33 9.77 -4.24
CA SER A 89 -14.73 10.22 -4.27
C SER A 89 -15.72 9.36 -3.49
N HIS A 90 -15.37 8.12 -3.10
CA HIS A 90 -16.26 7.16 -2.44
C HIS A 90 -17.67 7.07 -3.08
N CYS A 91 -17.75 6.90 -4.40
CA CYS A 91 -19.03 6.90 -5.12
C CYS A 91 -19.65 5.50 -5.24
N ILE A 92 -20.80 5.28 -4.61
CA ILE A 92 -21.53 4.00 -4.67
C ILE A 92 -22.08 3.61 -6.06
N PHE A 93 -21.98 4.52 -7.03
CA PHE A 93 -22.48 4.30 -8.38
C PHE A 93 -21.37 3.96 -9.38
N LEU A 94 -20.13 3.73 -8.91
CA LEU A 94 -19.02 3.36 -9.79
C LEU A 94 -19.24 2.03 -10.49
N GLY A 95 -19.79 1.01 -9.81
CA GLY A 95 -20.12 -0.26 -10.46
C GLY A 95 -21.13 -0.10 -11.60
N LYS A 96 -22.08 0.84 -11.47
CA LYS A 96 -23.02 1.21 -12.54
C LYS A 96 -22.29 1.93 -13.68
N LEU A 97 -21.44 2.90 -13.35
CA LEU A 97 -20.67 3.66 -14.33
C LEU A 97 -19.77 2.75 -15.19
N PHE A 98 -19.06 1.81 -14.56
CA PHE A 98 -18.17 0.89 -15.28
C PHE A 98 -18.93 -0.03 -16.22
N LYS A 99 -20.13 -0.50 -15.83
CA LYS A 99 -21.04 -1.23 -16.74
C LYS A 99 -21.47 -0.38 -17.93
N GLU A 100 -21.76 0.91 -17.72
CA GLU A 100 -22.11 1.83 -18.82
C GLU A 100 -20.92 2.06 -19.78
N LEU A 101 -19.70 2.23 -19.25
CA LEU A 101 -18.48 2.38 -20.06
C LEU A 101 -18.19 1.12 -20.88
N ARG A 102 -18.29 -0.06 -20.26
CA ARG A 102 -18.13 -1.34 -20.96
C ARG A 102 -19.19 -1.57 -22.04
N GLY A 103 -20.43 -1.16 -21.78
CA GLY A 103 -21.49 -1.15 -22.80
C GLY A 103 -21.18 -0.29 -24.02
N ARG A 104 -20.30 0.72 -23.87
CA ARG A 104 -19.79 1.56 -24.97
C ARG A 104 -18.54 0.99 -25.64
N GLY A 105 -18.04 -0.15 -25.17
CA GLY A 105 -16.84 -0.82 -25.68
C GLY A 105 -15.53 -0.33 -25.07
N VAL A 106 -15.58 0.41 -23.95
CA VAL A 106 -14.39 0.79 -23.16
C VAL A 106 -13.96 -0.40 -22.32
N THR A 107 -12.66 -0.69 -22.27
CA THR A 107 -12.09 -1.68 -21.35
C THR A 107 -11.74 -1.02 -20.02
N VAL A 108 -12.21 -1.57 -18.91
CA VAL A 108 -11.94 -1.02 -17.56
C VAL A 108 -11.03 -1.96 -16.79
N VAL A 109 -9.86 -1.46 -16.39
CA VAL A 109 -8.90 -2.15 -15.52
C VAL A 109 -8.91 -1.48 -14.15
N LEU A 110 -9.12 -2.26 -13.08
CA LEU A 110 -9.10 -1.75 -11.71
C LEU A 110 -7.76 -2.07 -11.05
N LEU A 111 -7.13 -1.11 -10.39
CA LEU A 111 -5.97 -1.34 -9.51
C LEU A 111 -6.41 -1.17 -8.06
N ILE A 112 -6.37 -2.25 -7.28
CA ILE A 112 -6.70 -2.23 -5.85
C ILE A 112 -5.52 -1.62 -5.08
N HIS A 113 -5.80 -0.59 -4.29
CA HIS A 113 -4.95 -0.04 -3.21
C HIS A 113 -5.40 -0.52 -1.84
N ASP A 114 -6.71 -0.68 -1.67
CA ASP A 114 -7.31 -1.16 -0.42
C ASP A 114 -8.66 -1.86 -0.68
N LEU A 115 -9.04 -2.76 0.23
CA LEU A 115 -10.39 -3.31 0.31
C LEU A 115 -10.96 -3.02 1.70
N GLU A 116 -11.96 -2.14 1.80
CA GLU A 116 -12.56 -1.75 3.08
C GLU A 116 -13.22 -2.95 3.78
N LYS A 117 -13.76 -3.91 3.02
CA LYS A 117 -14.27 -5.16 3.59
C LYS A 117 -13.19 -5.91 4.38
N LEU A 118 -11.95 -5.95 3.89
CA LEU A 118 -10.84 -6.61 4.59
C LEU A 118 -10.29 -5.76 5.75
N ARG A 119 -10.29 -4.43 5.60
CA ARG A 119 -9.83 -3.49 6.65
C ARG A 119 -10.71 -3.51 7.90
N PHE A 120 -11.98 -3.87 7.78
CA PHE A 120 -12.95 -3.83 8.88
C PHE A 120 -13.54 -5.20 9.24
N ILE A 121 -12.81 -6.29 8.97
CA ILE A 121 -13.26 -7.66 9.31
C ILE A 121 -13.61 -7.79 10.80
N GLU A 122 -12.78 -7.22 11.68
CA GLU A 122 -12.91 -7.34 13.13
C GLU A 122 -13.60 -6.12 13.77
N ALA A 123 -13.98 -5.12 12.97
CA ALA A 123 -14.58 -3.89 13.45
C ALA A 123 -16.06 -4.09 13.80
N ASP A 124 -16.52 -3.55 14.93
CA ASP A 124 -17.94 -3.55 15.29
C ASP A 124 -18.73 -2.48 14.51
N VAL A 125 -18.80 -2.68 13.20
CA VAL A 125 -19.55 -1.83 12.27
C VAL A 125 -20.97 -2.40 12.16
N PRO A 126 -22.03 -1.55 12.17
CA PRO A 126 -23.40 -2.03 12.00
C PRO A 126 -23.52 -2.95 10.78
N PHE A 127 -24.13 -4.13 10.96
CA PHE A 127 -24.25 -5.17 9.94
C PHE A 127 -24.71 -4.63 8.57
N LYS A 128 -25.67 -3.69 8.58
CA LYS A 128 -26.18 -3.04 7.36
C LYS A 128 -25.13 -2.24 6.60
N THR A 129 -24.24 -1.54 7.32
CA THR A 129 -23.14 -0.76 6.72
C THR A 129 -22.11 -1.70 6.10
N ARG A 130 -21.75 -2.78 6.81
CA ARG A 130 -20.83 -3.81 6.31
C ARG A 130 -21.35 -4.49 5.04
N VAL A 131 -22.63 -4.86 5.03
CA VAL A 131 -23.29 -5.45 3.86
C VAL A 131 -23.33 -4.46 2.70
N ARG A 132 -23.66 -3.18 2.95
CA ARG A 132 -23.69 -2.16 1.90
C ARG A 132 -22.30 -1.93 1.29
N GLN A 133 -21.26 -1.78 2.11
CA GLN A 133 -19.87 -1.63 1.64
C GLN A 133 -19.45 -2.85 0.81
N SER A 134 -19.70 -4.06 1.32
CA SER A 134 -19.38 -5.30 0.61
C SER A 134 -20.09 -5.41 -0.75
N LEU A 135 -21.35 -4.98 -0.85
CA LEU A 135 -22.10 -5.00 -2.10
C LEU A 135 -21.57 -3.97 -3.10
N ASP A 136 -21.17 -2.80 -2.63
CA ASP A 136 -20.61 -1.74 -3.47
C ASP A 136 -19.27 -2.18 -4.07
N GLU A 137 -18.32 -2.61 -3.23
CA GLU A 137 -17.01 -3.12 -3.68
C GLU A 137 -17.17 -4.31 -4.64
N SER A 138 -18.01 -5.30 -4.29
CA SER A 138 -18.29 -6.44 -5.16
C SER A 138 -18.89 -6.01 -6.50
N SER A 139 -19.75 -4.99 -6.51
CA SER A 139 -20.34 -4.46 -7.74
C SER A 139 -19.31 -3.82 -8.67
N VAL A 140 -18.33 -3.12 -8.09
CA VAL A 140 -17.22 -2.48 -8.82
C VAL A 140 -16.27 -3.53 -9.38
N LEU A 141 -15.83 -4.47 -8.53
CA LEU A 141 -14.93 -5.57 -8.91
C LEU A 141 -15.51 -6.41 -10.05
N LYS A 142 -16.80 -6.79 -9.96
CA LYS A 142 -17.48 -7.55 -11.02
C LYS A 142 -17.73 -6.75 -12.29
N ALA A 143 -17.78 -5.42 -12.19
CA ALA A 143 -17.99 -4.55 -13.34
C ALA A 143 -16.71 -4.35 -14.15
N ALA A 144 -15.52 -4.47 -13.58
CA ALA A 144 -14.26 -4.37 -14.29
C ALA A 144 -14.03 -5.52 -15.30
N ASP A 145 -13.24 -5.27 -16.35
CA ASP A 145 -12.79 -6.30 -17.29
C ASP A 145 -11.60 -7.08 -16.70
N LEU A 146 -10.66 -6.38 -16.07
CA LEU A 146 -9.53 -6.94 -15.33
C LEU A 146 -9.32 -6.19 -14.01
N VAL A 147 -8.71 -6.85 -13.04
CA VAL A 147 -8.38 -6.30 -11.72
C VAL A 147 -6.94 -6.67 -11.37
N ILE A 148 -6.12 -5.67 -11.09
CA ILE A 148 -4.80 -5.82 -10.49
C ILE A 148 -5.00 -5.81 -8.97
N ALA A 149 -4.77 -6.97 -8.36
CA ALA A 149 -4.81 -7.18 -6.92
C ALA A 149 -3.39 -7.19 -6.35
N HIS A 150 -3.25 -7.03 -5.03
CA HIS A 150 -1.96 -6.91 -4.36
C HIS A 150 -1.05 -8.12 -4.65
N ASN A 151 -1.45 -9.30 -4.21
CA ASN A 151 -0.63 -10.52 -4.29
C ASN A 151 -1.52 -11.76 -4.53
N PRO A 152 -0.93 -12.95 -4.73
CA PRO A 152 -1.69 -14.17 -4.97
C PRO A 152 -2.67 -14.54 -3.83
N ILE A 153 -2.39 -14.18 -2.58
CA ILE A 153 -3.31 -14.44 -1.44
C ILE A 153 -4.57 -13.58 -1.57
N MET A 154 -4.42 -12.29 -1.92
CA MET A 154 -5.58 -11.43 -2.20
C MET A 154 -6.38 -11.94 -3.41
N ILE A 155 -5.70 -12.46 -4.44
CA ILE A 155 -6.38 -13.07 -5.59
C ILE A 155 -7.24 -14.25 -5.14
N ASP A 156 -6.71 -15.15 -4.31
CA ASP A 156 -7.45 -16.31 -3.82
C ASP A 156 -8.69 -15.88 -3.02
N TYR A 157 -8.56 -14.88 -2.15
CA TYR A 157 -9.69 -14.27 -1.45
C TYR A 157 -10.75 -13.70 -2.42
N LEU A 158 -10.35 -12.97 -3.46
CA LEU A 158 -11.27 -12.40 -4.44
C LEU A 158 -12.01 -13.49 -5.26
N VAL A 159 -11.36 -14.62 -5.51
CA VAL A 159 -11.99 -15.79 -6.14
C VAL A 159 -13.04 -16.41 -5.24
N GLU A 160 -12.77 -16.56 -3.95
CA GLU A 160 -13.75 -17.03 -2.97
C GLU A 160 -14.97 -16.09 -2.86
N GLU A 161 -14.75 -14.79 -3.05
CA GLU A 161 -15.79 -13.75 -3.13
C GLU A 161 -16.57 -13.73 -4.46
N GLY A 162 -16.21 -14.61 -5.40
CA GLY A 162 -16.92 -14.81 -6.66
C GLY A 162 -16.48 -13.87 -7.78
N VAL A 163 -15.21 -13.42 -7.77
CA VAL A 163 -14.57 -12.77 -8.93
C VAL A 163 -13.85 -13.85 -9.77
N ASP A 164 -14.04 -13.82 -11.08
CA ASP A 164 -13.41 -14.81 -11.97
C ASP A 164 -11.87 -14.69 -11.92
N ARG A 165 -11.16 -15.81 -11.68
CA ARG A 165 -9.69 -15.83 -11.58
C ARG A 165 -8.98 -15.25 -12.81
N GLU A 166 -9.51 -15.49 -14.00
CA GLU A 166 -8.96 -14.99 -15.26
C GLU A 166 -8.91 -13.45 -15.34
N LYS A 167 -9.74 -12.77 -14.54
CA LYS A 167 -9.73 -11.30 -14.44
C LYS A 167 -8.63 -10.76 -13.55
N LEU A 168 -8.05 -11.59 -12.69
CA LEU A 168 -7.19 -11.17 -11.60
C LEU A 168 -5.71 -11.27 -12.01
N VAL A 169 -4.97 -10.18 -11.84
CA VAL A 169 -3.53 -10.06 -12.06
C VAL A 169 -2.86 -9.65 -10.75
N SER A 170 -1.72 -10.26 -10.42
CA SER A 170 -0.96 -9.94 -9.22
C SER A 170 -0.08 -8.71 -9.48
N LEU A 171 -0.01 -7.80 -8.52
CA LEU A 171 0.96 -6.71 -8.48
C LEU A 171 2.30 -7.18 -7.86
N ASP A 172 2.23 -8.15 -6.95
CA ASP A 172 3.29 -8.70 -6.09
C ASP A 172 3.75 -7.76 -4.98
N ILE A 173 4.05 -6.50 -5.32
CA ILE A 173 4.38 -5.44 -4.35
C ILE A 173 4.14 -4.07 -5.00
N PHE A 174 3.74 -3.07 -4.20
CA PHE A 174 3.68 -1.71 -4.71
C PHE A 174 5.07 -1.16 -5.03
N ASP A 175 5.20 -0.48 -6.16
CA ASP A 175 6.37 0.33 -6.45
C ASP A 175 6.49 1.53 -5.49
N TYR A 176 7.72 2.03 -5.33
CA TYR A 176 8.01 3.26 -4.61
C TYR A 176 8.93 4.13 -5.49
N ARG A 177 8.36 5.13 -6.17
CA ARG A 177 9.09 5.88 -7.20
C ARG A 177 9.99 6.93 -6.55
N MET A 178 11.27 6.86 -6.91
CA MET A 178 12.30 7.84 -6.56
C MET A 178 13.15 8.17 -7.79
N PRO A 179 13.85 9.32 -7.80
CA PRO A 179 14.82 9.66 -8.83
C PRO A 179 15.84 8.55 -9.08
N ALA A 180 16.33 8.44 -10.32
CA ALA A 180 17.25 7.37 -10.72
C ALA A 180 18.63 7.45 -10.02
N ASP A 181 19.01 8.65 -9.57
CA ASP A 181 20.21 8.96 -8.80
C ASP A 181 20.03 8.79 -7.29
N PHE A 182 18.86 8.34 -6.82
CA PHE A 182 18.70 7.94 -5.42
C PHE A 182 19.60 6.73 -5.12
N GLU A 183 20.54 6.92 -4.20
CA GLU A 183 21.37 5.83 -3.69
C GLU A 183 20.67 5.17 -2.49
N PRO A 184 20.35 3.87 -2.57
CA PRO A 184 19.91 3.10 -1.42
C PRO A 184 20.92 3.18 -0.29
N HIS A 185 20.42 3.08 0.94
CA HIS A 185 21.25 2.90 2.11
C HIS A 185 22.17 1.70 1.91
N ARG A 186 23.44 1.90 2.23
CA ARG A 186 24.44 0.84 2.27
C ARG A 186 24.42 0.22 3.66
N PRO A 187 24.77 -1.07 3.82
CA PRO A 187 24.88 -1.67 5.14
C PRO A 187 25.71 -0.76 6.05
N TYR A 188 25.23 -0.53 7.27
CA TYR A 188 25.86 0.35 8.25
C TYR A 188 27.32 -0.06 8.47
N GLU A 189 28.27 0.77 8.02
CA GLU A 189 29.73 0.50 8.12
C GLU A 189 30.37 1.06 9.41
N GLU A 190 29.63 1.83 10.22
CA GLU A 190 30.19 2.42 11.44
C GLU A 190 29.98 1.50 12.66
N VAL A 191 31.07 0.94 13.18
CA VAL A 191 31.09 0.40 14.54
C VAL A 191 31.05 1.60 15.49
N ASP A 192 29.86 1.94 15.99
CA ASP A 192 29.76 2.94 17.06
C ASP A 192 30.19 2.29 18.39
N ASP A 193 31.46 2.50 18.76
CA ASP A 193 32.05 2.06 20.02
C ASP A 193 31.35 2.64 21.28
N THR A 194 30.36 3.54 21.11
CA THR A 194 29.54 4.06 22.22
C THR A 194 28.28 3.22 22.50
N ASN A 195 27.96 2.25 21.65
CA ASN A 195 26.83 1.32 21.83
C ASN A 195 27.22 0.17 22.78
N LEU A 196 27.54 0.52 24.04
CA LEU A 196 28.02 -0.42 25.07
C LEU A 196 26.92 -1.25 25.76
N ASP A 197 25.66 -1.19 25.28
CA ASP A 197 24.58 -2.10 25.70
C ASP A 197 23.92 -2.76 24.46
N ALA A 198 24.56 -3.85 24.01
CA ALA A 198 24.24 -4.80 22.93
C ALA A 198 24.57 -4.41 21.47
N PRO A 199 25.14 -5.33 20.65
CA PRO A 199 25.06 -5.25 19.19
C PRO A 199 23.62 -5.60 18.77
N GLY A 200 22.67 -4.71 19.06
CA GLY A 200 21.24 -4.91 18.84
C GLY A 200 20.74 -4.01 17.70
N ALA A 201 20.09 -4.60 16.70
CA ALA A 201 19.70 -3.90 15.48
C ALA A 201 18.63 -2.80 15.72
N ASP A 202 18.79 -1.70 15.00
CA ASP A 202 17.83 -0.62 14.94
C ASP A 202 16.70 -0.96 13.97
N LEU A 203 15.47 -1.00 14.47
CA LEU A 203 14.25 -1.24 13.70
C LEU A 203 13.55 0.09 13.39
N ILE A 204 13.41 0.37 12.09
CA ILE A 204 12.76 1.57 11.58
C ILE A 204 11.25 1.36 11.57
N ILE A 205 10.52 2.28 12.21
CA ILE A 205 9.05 2.35 12.14
C ILE A 205 8.67 3.70 11.54
N ALA A 206 8.00 3.67 10.39
CA ALA A 206 7.60 4.86 9.65
C ALA A 206 6.10 4.82 9.35
N GLY A 207 5.38 5.88 9.73
CA GLY A 207 3.96 6.02 9.40
C GLY A 207 3.17 6.88 10.38
N ASN A 208 1.86 6.63 10.45
CA ASN A 208 1.05 7.21 11.51
C ASN A 208 1.25 6.36 12.78
N LEU A 209 1.81 7.00 13.81
CA LEU A 209 2.19 6.44 15.10
C LEU A 209 1.09 6.65 16.18
N ASP A 210 -0.10 7.11 15.79
CA ASP A 210 -1.25 7.23 16.68
C ASP A 210 -1.62 5.86 17.26
N SER A 211 -1.82 5.83 18.57
CA SER A 211 -2.05 4.62 19.33
C SER A 211 -3.29 3.82 18.93
N ASP A 212 -4.26 4.45 18.25
CA ASP A 212 -5.45 3.78 17.72
C ASP A 212 -5.13 2.94 16.48
N LYS A 213 -4.08 3.30 15.74
CA LYS A 213 -3.64 2.59 14.53
C LYS A 213 -2.57 1.55 14.85
N VAL A 214 -1.63 1.90 15.73
CA VAL A 214 -0.45 1.08 16.06
C VAL A 214 -0.40 0.78 17.57
N GLY A 215 -1.38 0.03 18.05
CA GLY A 215 -1.54 -0.28 19.48
C GLY A 215 -0.29 -0.92 20.12
N TYR A 216 0.47 -1.69 19.35
CA TYR A 216 1.70 -2.33 19.81
C TYR A 216 2.79 -1.36 20.26
N LEU A 217 2.78 -0.09 19.84
CA LEU A 217 3.79 0.90 20.26
C LEU A 217 3.79 1.16 21.78
N LYS A 218 2.67 0.87 22.47
CA LYS A 218 2.60 0.96 23.93
C LYS A 218 3.45 -0.08 24.65
N ASP A 219 3.74 -1.19 23.96
CA ASP A 219 4.40 -2.37 24.51
C ASP A 219 5.83 -2.55 23.98
N ILE A 220 6.34 -1.68 23.10
CA ILE A 220 7.67 -1.86 22.47
C ILE A 220 8.81 -1.88 23.48
N GLY A 221 8.66 -1.22 24.64
CA GLY A 221 9.62 -1.31 25.75
C GLY A 221 9.84 -2.72 26.29
N ARG A 222 8.94 -3.67 25.99
CA ARG A 222 9.08 -5.09 26.37
C ARG A 222 9.91 -5.90 25.37
N VAL A 223 10.23 -5.35 24.20
CA VAL A 223 10.94 -6.06 23.13
C VAL A 223 12.45 -6.02 23.41
N PRO A 224 13.10 -7.17 23.64
CA PRO A 224 14.52 -7.22 23.98
C PRO A 224 15.41 -7.14 22.73
N GLY A 225 16.66 -6.70 22.92
CA GLY A 225 17.73 -6.85 21.92
C GLY A 225 17.65 -5.96 20.68
N VAL A 226 16.74 -4.99 20.65
CA VAL A 226 16.58 -4.03 19.54
C VAL A 226 16.25 -2.63 20.05
N ARG A 227 16.53 -1.62 19.21
CA ARG A 227 16.07 -0.24 19.40
C ARG A 227 15.12 0.15 18.27
N PHE A 228 14.16 1.02 18.54
CA PHE A 228 13.19 1.48 17.54
C PHE A 228 13.48 2.91 17.11
N GLN A 229 13.62 3.12 15.81
CA GLN A 229 13.79 4.42 15.17
C GLN A 229 12.44 4.86 14.61
N LEU A 230 11.76 5.78 15.29
CA LEU A 230 10.37 6.13 15.03
C LEU A 230 10.25 7.39 14.19
N TYR A 231 9.49 7.30 13.10
CA TYR A 231 9.25 8.41 12.16
C TYR A 231 7.76 8.56 11.87
N GLY A 232 7.22 9.75 12.09
CA GLY A 232 5.88 10.14 11.67
C GLY A 232 5.02 10.77 12.75
N VAL A 233 3.76 11.08 12.40
CA VAL A 233 2.86 11.84 13.28
C VAL A 233 2.24 10.94 14.36
N GLY A 234 1.85 11.52 15.50
CA GLY A 234 0.98 10.84 16.48
C GLY A 234 1.70 10.09 17.62
N TYR A 235 3.03 10.03 17.62
CA TYR A 235 3.77 9.42 18.73
C TYR A 235 3.74 10.30 19.97
N LYS A 236 3.33 9.72 21.10
CA LYS A 236 3.12 10.41 22.39
C LYS A 236 3.78 9.73 23.58
N ASP A 237 4.25 8.50 23.39
CA ASP A 237 4.79 7.68 24.47
C ASP A 237 6.31 7.90 24.59
N GLU A 238 6.87 7.58 25.74
CA GLU A 238 8.32 7.55 25.95
C GLU A 238 8.73 6.13 26.31
N ASN A 239 9.57 5.50 25.49
CA ASN A 239 10.07 4.15 25.69
C ASN A 239 11.59 4.18 25.70
N ALA A 240 12.23 3.49 26.65
CA ALA A 240 13.69 3.52 26.81
C ALA A 240 14.45 2.95 25.60
N ASN A 241 13.82 2.05 24.84
CA ASN A 241 14.38 1.44 23.63
C ASN A 241 13.85 2.07 22.34
N ALA A 242 13.32 3.30 22.38
CA ALA A 242 12.82 3.99 21.19
C ALA A 242 13.31 5.44 21.10
N VAL A 243 13.63 5.87 19.88
CA VAL A 243 14.03 7.24 19.56
C VAL A 243 13.04 7.80 18.55
N TYR A 244 12.41 8.92 18.90
CA TYR A 244 11.51 9.64 17.99
C TYR A 244 12.27 10.66 17.15
N ASN A 245 12.33 10.43 15.84
CA ASN A 245 13.10 11.20 14.88
C ASN A 245 12.28 12.28 14.15
N GLY A 246 11.01 12.47 14.53
CA GLY A 246 10.13 13.48 13.94
C GLY A 246 9.29 12.97 12.78
N SER A 247 8.70 13.89 12.00
CA SER A 247 7.77 13.58 10.91
C SER A 247 8.10 14.36 9.64
N PHE A 248 8.34 13.64 8.56
CA PHE A 248 8.79 14.14 7.26
C PHE A 248 7.73 13.93 6.18
N LEU A 249 7.84 14.63 5.05
CA LEU A 249 7.03 14.32 3.87
C LEU A 249 7.49 12.98 3.26
N PRO A 250 6.60 12.23 2.57
CA PRO A 250 6.96 10.93 1.98
C PRO A 250 8.21 10.98 1.09
N ASP A 251 8.36 12.00 0.25
CA ASP A 251 9.52 12.12 -0.66
C ASP A 251 10.82 12.55 0.07
N GLU A 252 10.70 13.14 1.26
CA GLU A 252 11.84 13.57 2.09
C GLU A 252 12.30 12.46 3.03
N LEU A 253 11.34 11.69 3.57
CA LEU A 253 11.56 10.67 4.59
C LEU A 253 12.71 9.69 4.26
N PRO A 254 12.86 9.16 3.03
CA PRO A 254 13.97 8.30 2.66
C PRO A 254 15.36 8.83 3.05
N ALA A 255 15.57 10.15 2.99
CA ALA A 255 16.87 10.76 3.31
C ALA A 255 17.15 10.86 4.82
N TYR A 256 16.15 10.67 5.67
CA TYR A 256 16.24 10.76 7.13
C TYR A 256 16.16 9.41 7.84
N LEU A 257 15.88 8.33 7.10
CA LEU A 257 15.79 6.99 7.69
C LEU A 257 17.18 6.50 8.10
N HIS A 258 17.30 6.12 9.37
CA HIS A 258 18.48 5.50 9.94
C HIS A 258 18.06 4.25 10.70
N GLY A 259 18.80 3.16 10.50
CA GLY A 259 18.58 1.89 11.18
C GLY A 259 19.13 0.71 10.37
N ASN A 260 18.80 -0.50 10.80
CA ASN A 260 19.26 -1.73 10.17
C ASN A 260 18.13 -2.43 9.40
N PHE A 261 16.94 -2.50 9.98
CA PHE A 261 15.78 -3.13 9.32
C PHE A 261 14.56 -2.23 9.32
N GLY A 262 13.77 -2.30 8.27
CA GLY A 262 12.41 -1.75 8.25
C GLY A 262 11.41 -2.70 8.91
N LEU A 263 10.62 -2.22 9.87
CA LEU A 263 9.60 -3.04 10.53
C LEU A 263 8.24 -2.90 9.85
N VAL A 264 7.71 -4.02 9.36
CA VAL A 264 6.35 -4.14 8.81
C VAL A 264 5.47 -4.88 9.80
N TRP A 265 4.96 -4.14 10.78
CA TRP A 265 4.07 -4.63 11.82
C TRP A 265 2.87 -3.71 11.99
N ASP A 266 1.68 -4.27 12.13
CA ASP A 266 0.45 -3.59 12.54
C ASP A 266 -0.31 -4.54 13.47
N GLY A 267 -0.82 -4.04 14.59
CA GLY A 267 -1.49 -4.90 15.54
C GLY A 267 -1.78 -4.22 16.86
N THR A 268 -2.55 -4.92 17.70
CA THR A 268 -2.90 -4.47 19.04
C THR A 268 -1.78 -4.66 20.07
N SER A 269 -0.81 -5.54 19.82
CA SER A 269 0.32 -5.78 20.73
C SER A 269 1.59 -6.23 19.99
N VAL A 270 2.69 -6.33 20.74
CA VAL A 270 3.99 -6.85 20.27
C VAL A 270 3.97 -8.37 20.03
N ASP A 271 2.98 -9.08 20.57
CA ASP A 271 2.91 -10.54 20.51
C ASP A 271 2.35 -11.06 19.17
N THR A 272 1.52 -10.27 18.49
CA THR A 272 0.85 -10.68 17.24
C THR A 272 0.24 -9.49 16.49
N CYS A 273 0.06 -9.65 15.18
CA CYS A 273 -0.73 -8.74 14.35
C CYS A 273 -2.23 -9.09 14.42
N ALA A 274 -2.90 -8.64 15.48
CA ALA A 274 -4.35 -8.74 15.66
C ALA A 274 -5.07 -7.40 15.47
N GLY A 275 -6.40 -7.41 15.46
CA GLY A 275 -7.21 -6.23 15.18
C GLY A 275 -7.33 -5.95 13.69
N ASN A 276 -8.16 -4.98 13.34
CA ASN A 276 -8.47 -4.58 11.96
C ASN A 276 -7.24 -4.44 11.05
N TYR A 277 -6.27 -3.62 11.47
CA TYR A 277 -5.06 -3.37 10.67
C TYR A 277 -4.12 -4.58 10.65
N GLY A 278 -3.96 -5.30 11.77
CA GLY A 278 -3.09 -6.46 11.84
C GLY A 278 -3.60 -7.66 11.04
N THR A 279 -4.90 -7.96 11.13
CA THR A 279 -5.52 -9.04 10.35
C THR A 279 -5.51 -8.73 8.84
N TYR A 280 -5.55 -7.45 8.46
CA TYR A 280 -5.45 -7.05 7.06
C TYR A 280 -4.06 -7.34 6.44
N LEU A 281 -3.00 -7.40 7.25
CA LEU A 281 -1.65 -7.80 6.79
C LEU A 281 -1.62 -9.18 6.14
N LYS A 282 -2.58 -10.06 6.45
CA LYS A 282 -2.70 -11.38 5.82
C LYS A 282 -3.04 -11.32 4.33
N TYR A 283 -3.44 -10.15 3.82
CA TYR A 283 -3.95 -10.01 2.46
C TYR A 283 -3.26 -8.89 1.68
N ASN A 284 -2.86 -7.80 2.32
CA ASN A 284 -2.35 -6.63 1.62
C ASN A 284 -0.83 -6.65 1.41
N ASP A 285 -0.34 -5.73 0.56
CA ASP A 285 1.07 -5.40 0.41
C ASP A 285 1.27 -4.00 1.01
N PRO A 286 1.79 -3.88 2.25
CA PRO A 286 1.94 -2.58 2.88
C PRO A 286 2.98 -1.73 2.13
N HIS A 287 2.61 -0.50 1.76
CA HIS A 287 3.52 0.44 1.06
C HIS A 287 4.80 0.76 1.86
N LYS A 288 4.77 0.62 3.19
CA LYS A 288 5.96 0.71 4.06
C LYS A 288 7.03 -0.33 3.73
N THR A 289 6.64 -1.53 3.28
CA THR A 289 7.60 -2.56 2.83
C THR A 289 8.39 -2.04 1.64
N SER A 290 7.69 -1.46 0.66
CA SER A 290 8.29 -0.86 -0.53
C SER A 290 9.19 0.31 -0.17
N LEU A 291 8.80 1.17 0.77
CA LEU A 291 9.65 2.25 1.28
C LEU A 291 10.99 1.72 1.80
N TYR A 292 10.98 0.73 2.69
CA TYR A 292 12.19 0.21 3.31
C TYR A 292 13.11 -0.50 2.30
N LEU A 293 12.54 -1.37 1.47
CA LEU A 293 13.29 -2.07 0.43
C LEU A 293 13.84 -1.09 -0.60
N MET A 294 13.06 -0.07 -1.00
CA MET A 294 13.54 1.01 -1.88
C MET A 294 14.71 1.76 -1.24
N CYS A 295 14.65 2.04 0.06
CA CYS A 295 15.78 2.62 0.78
C CYS A 295 16.96 1.64 0.99
N GLY A 296 16.88 0.38 0.56
CA GLY A 296 17.96 -0.61 0.73
C GLY A 296 18.00 -1.29 2.09
N PHE A 297 17.03 -1.03 2.97
CA PHE A 297 16.92 -1.73 4.25
C PHE A 297 16.25 -3.09 4.05
N PRO A 298 16.84 -4.20 4.54
CA PRO A 298 16.11 -5.43 4.76
C PRO A 298 14.91 -5.19 5.67
N VAL A 299 13.89 -6.04 5.58
CA VAL A 299 12.67 -5.86 6.39
C VAL A 299 12.44 -6.99 7.39
N VAL A 300 11.86 -6.65 8.53
CA VAL A 300 11.26 -7.60 9.46
C VAL A 300 9.75 -7.54 9.24
N VAL A 301 9.14 -8.69 8.93
CA VAL A 301 7.70 -8.79 8.67
C VAL A 301 7.04 -9.80 9.59
N TRP A 302 5.73 -9.67 9.77
CA TRP A 302 4.94 -10.71 10.44
C TRP A 302 4.87 -11.98 9.60
N ASP A 303 5.13 -13.14 10.20
CA ASP A 303 5.18 -14.45 9.52
C ASP A 303 3.91 -14.79 8.74
N LYS A 304 2.75 -14.38 9.25
CA LYS A 304 1.43 -14.61 8.63
C LYS A 304 0.99 -13.51 7.67
N SER A 305 1.80 -12.47 7.45
CA SER A 305 1.48 -11.43 6.47
C SER A 305 1.61 -11.97 5.04
N ALA A 306 0.81 -11.46 4.10
CA ALA A 306 0.91 -11.88 2.70
C ALA A 306 2.28 -11.55 2.10
N ILE A 307 2.82 -10.39 2.48
CA ILE A 307 4.11 -9.88 2.01
C ILE A 307 5.31 -10.71 2.50
N SER A 308 5.14 -11.57 3.53
CA SER A 308 6.23 -12.41 4.03
C SER A 308 6.78 -13.36 2.98
N LYS A 309 5.91 -13.89 2.11
CA LYS A 309 6.33 -14.75 1.00
C LYS A 309 7.29 -14.02 0.06
N PHE A 310 6.92 -12.82 -0.37
CA PHE A 310 7.75 -12.00 -1.25
C PHE A 310 9.11 -11.68 -0.60
N VAL A 311 9.11 -11.26 0.67
CA VAL A 311 10.33 -10.89 1.39
C VAL A 311 11.29 -12.07 1.52
N LEU A 312 10.78 -13.24 1.90
CA LEU A 312 11.58 -14.45 2.08
C LEU A 312 12.08 -15.01 0.74
N GLU A 313 11.23 -15.01 -0.30
CA GLU A 313 11.62 -15.47 -1.66
C GLU A 313 12.70 -14.59 -2.28
N ARG A 314 12.67 -13.28 -2.02
CA ARG A 314 13.73 -12.34 -2.45
C ARG A 314 14.96 -12.37 -1.54
N GLY A 315 14.88 -13.02 -0.38
CA GLY A 315 15.94 -13.00 0.63
C GLY A 315 16.25 -11.58 1.09
N ALA A 316 15.25 -10.70 1.16
CA ALA A 316 15.39 -9.27 1.47
C ALA A 316 14.91 -8.92 2.89
N GLY A 317 14.92 -9.89 3.80
CA GLY A 317 14.43 -9.72 5.15
C GLY A 317 14.14 -11.03 5.87
N ILE A 318 13.60 -10.92 7.08
CA ILE A 318 13.22 -12.03 7.95
C ILE A 318 11.74 -11.92 8.36
N ALA A 319 11.16 -13.04 8.74
CA ALA A 319 9.79 -13.12 9.21
C ALA A 319 9.75 -13.61 10.66
N VAL A 320 8.97 -12.93 11.50
CA VAL A 320 8.80 -13.28 12.92
C VAL A 320 7.31 -13.40 13.27
N SER A 321 6.98 -14.31 14.17
CA SER A 321 5.64 -14.55 14.68
C SER A 321 5.24 -13.56 15.78
N SER A 322 6.23 -13.03 16.50
CA SER A 322 6.13 -12.05 17.58
C SER A 322 7.29 -11.07 17.50
N LEU A 323 7.11 -9.82 17.93
CA LEU A 323 8.25 -8.90 18.08
C LEU A 323 9.16 -9.33 19.23
N LEU A 324 8.67 -10.09 20.21
CA LEU A 324 9.48 -10.51 21.36
C LEU A 324 10.66 -11.42 20.97
N GLU A 325 10.59 -12.08 19.82
CA GLU A 325 11.68 -12.94 19.28
C GLU A 325 12.58 -12.21 18.27
N VAL A 326 12.29 -10.95 17.92
CA VAL A 326 13.02 -10.25 16.86
C VAL A 326 14.49 -10.02 17.23
N GLY A 327 14.78 -9.74 18.50
CA GLY A 327 16.15 -9.55 18.98
C GLY A 327 16.97 -10.83 18.80
N ASP A 328 16.42 -11.98 19.18
CA ASP A 328 17.09 -13.28 19.03
C ASP A 328 17.24 -13.65 17.55
N ALA A 329 16.21 -13.43 16.74
CA ALA A 329 16.25 -13.69 15.30
C ALA A 329 17.35 -12.87 14.62
N ILE A 330 17.51 -11.59 14.97
CA ILE A 330 18.57 -10.75 14.41
C ILE A 330 19.95 -11.12 14.95
N CYS A 331 20.07 -11.41 16.26
CA CYS A 331 21.34 -11.87 16.86
C CYS A 331 21.84 -13.19 16.26
N SER A 332 20.94 -14.01 15.70
CA SER A 332 21.29 -15.28 15.06
C SER A 332 21.88 -15.14 13.66
N LEU A 333 21.75 -13.96 13.04
CA LEU A 333 22.31 -13.68 11.72
C LEU A 333 23.80 -13.44 11.81
N ASP A 334 24.56 -14.02 10.88
CA ASP A 334 25.94 -13.62 10.68
C ASP A 334 26.05 -12.38 9.76
N ALA A 335 27.26 -11.80 9.72
CA ALA A 335 27.51 -10.59 8.93
C ALA A 335 27.30 -10.81 7.42
N ASN A 336 27.58 -12.01 6.90
CA ASN A 336 27.40 -12.33 5.49
C ASN A 336 25.92 -12.48 5.14
N GLU A 337 25.13 -13.08 6.03
CA GLU A 337 23.68 -13.22 5.88
C GLU A 337 23.01 -11.84 5.83
N TYR A 338 23.38 -10.94 6.75
CA TYR A 338 22.87 -9.57 6.74
C TYR A 338 23.31 -8.80 5.49
N GLU A 339 24.59 -8.89 5.10
CA GLU A 339 25.09 -8.23 3.88
C GLU A 339 24.39 -8.76 2.62
N ALA A 340 24.11 -10.06 2.55
CA ALA A 340 23.35 -10.66 1.46
C ALA A 340 21.91 -10.10 1.42
N MET A 341 21.25 -9.96 2.57
CA MET A 341 19.93 -9.32 2.64
C MET A 341 19.95 -7.87 2.17
N CYS A 342 20.95 -7.07 2.56
CA CYS A 342 21.11 -5.70 2.08
C CYS A 342 21.29 -5.65 0.55
N LYS A 343 22.11 -6.54 -0.01
CA LYS A 343 22.30 -6.65 -1.48
C LYS A 343 20.99 -7.00 -2.20
N ASN A 344 20.22 -7.93 -1.63
CA ASN A 344 18.92 -8.31 -2.18
C ASN A 344 17.90 -7.17 -2.07
N ALA A 345 17.85 -6.46 -0.94
CA ALA A 345 17.02 -5.27 -0.79
C ALA A 345 17.40 -4.20 -1.83
N ALA A 346 18.70 -3.95 -2.05
CA ALA A 346 19.19 -3.03 -3.09
C ALA A 346 18.84 -3.49 -4.52
N ALA A 347 18.76 -4.80 -4.79
CA ALA A 347 18.29 -5.32 -6.07
C ALA A 347 16.78 -5.04 -6.27
N VAL A 348 15.95 -5.37 -5.27
CA VAL A 348 14.51 -5.09 -5.28
C VAL A 348 14.25 -3.58 -5.39
N SER A 349 15.08 -2.77 -4.73
CA SER A 349 15.04 -1.33 -4.75
C SER A 349 15.09 -0.74 -6.18
N ALA A 350 15.93 -1.29 -7.06
CA ALA A 350 16.01 -0.85 -8.45
C ALA A 350 14.70 -1.10 -9.21
N ASP A 351 14.09 -2.26 -9.00
CA ASP A 351 12.80 -2.61 -9.59
C ASP A 351 11.70 -1.65 -9.11
N LEU A 352 11.61 -1.43 -7.80
CA LEU A 352 10.64 -0.53 -7.16
C LEU A 352 10.76 0.92 -7.69
N ARG A 353 11.99 1.45 -7.79
CA ARG A 353 12.21 2.82 -8.30
C ARG A 353 11.83 2.97 -9.77
N SER A 354 11.96 1.91 -10.55
CA SER A 354 11.66 1.91 -11.98
C SER A 354 10.17 1.72 -12.30
N GLY A 355 9.33 1.41 -11.31
CA GLY A 355 7.93 1.06 -11.53
C GLY A 355 7.73 -0.34 -12.12
N HIS A 356 8.69 -1.25 -11.90
CA HIS A 356 8.74 -2.55 -12.56
C HIS A 356 7.48 -3.39 -12.32
N TYR A 357 6.99 -3.39 -11.09
CA TYR A 357 5.90 -4.29 -10.69
C TYR A 357 4.58 -3.88 -11.34
N LEU A 358 4.22 -2.60 -11.29
CA LEU A 358 3.04 -2.10 -11.99
C LEU A 358 3.18 -2.20 -13.51
N LYS A 359 4.36 -1.92 -14.07
CA LYS A 359 4.61 -2.11 -15.52
C LYS A 359 4.37 -3.55 -15.95
N THR A 360 4.81 -4.51 -15.14
CA THR A 360 4.62 -5.95 -15.39
C THR A 360 3.14 -6.35 -15.28
N ALA A 361 2.44 -5.88 -14.25
CA ALA A 361 1.01 -6.14 -14.08
C ALA A 361 0.19 -5.56 -15.25
N VAL A 362 0.47 -4.32 -15.67
CA VAL A 362 -0.18 -3.69 -16.83
C VAL A 362 0.13 -4.45 -18.13
N ALA A 363 1.38 -4.88 -18.34
CA ALA A 363 1.75 -5.66 -19.52
C ALA A 363 0.99 -7.00 -19.58
N GLU A 364 0.83 -7.70 -18.45
CA GLU A 364 0.02 -8.91 -18.38
C GLU A 364 -1.46 -8.61 -18.63
N CYS A 365 -2.01 -7.49 -18.13
CA CYS A 365 -3.36 -7.06 -18.50
C CYS A 365 -3.50 -6.86 -20.02
N MET A 366 -2.56 -6.17 -20.65
CA MET A 366 -2.58 -5.92 -22.10
C MET A 366 -2.55 -7.24 -22.89
N LYS A 367 -1.67 -8.16 -22.49
CA LYS A 367 -1.57 -9.50 -23.09
C LYS A 367 -2.88 -10.28 -22.98
N ARG A 368 -3.55 -10.30 -21.83
CA ARG A 368 -4.86 -10.96 -21.64
C ARG A 368 -5.97 -10.32 -22.49
N LEU A 369 -5.87 -9.03 -22.75
CA LEU A 369 -6.79 -8.30 -23.63
C LEU A 369 -6.45 -8.47 -25.12
N GLY A 370 -5.36 -9.19 -25.46
CA GLY A 370 -4.89 -9.35 -26.83
C GLY A 370 -4.36 -8.05 -27.45
N ARG A 371 -3.72 -7.20 -26.63
CA ARG A 371 -3.18 -5.90 -27.02
C ARG A 371 -1.67 -5.90 -27.13
#